data_AF-A0A452UZ36-F1
#
_entry.id   AF-A0A452UZ36-F1
#
_cell.length_a   1.000
_cell.length_b   1.000
_cell.length_c   1.000
_cell.angle_alpha   90.00
_cell.angle_beta   90.00
_cell.angle_gamma   90.00
#
_symmetry.space_group_name_H-M   'P 1'
#
loop_
_entity.id
_entity.type
_entity.pdbx_description
1 polymer ?
#
loop_
_entity_poly.entity_id
_entity_poly.type
_entity_poly.pdbx_seq_one_letter_code
_entity_poly.pdbx_strand_id
1 'polypeptide(L)'
;MELNFSPGILVPEAALLANKLSCLKSLVEKTCLILGRLDKVSQAAAELQQYCMQNACKDALLVGVPAGSNPFREPRSCALF
;
A
#
# COMPACT_ATOMS: atom_id res chain seq x y z
N MET A 1 45.25 50.78 -17.73
CA MET A 1 45.45 49.38 -17.30
C MET A 1 44.08 48.87 -16.92
N GLU A 2 43.37 48.30 -17.89
CA GLU A 2 42.06 47.69 -17.67
C GLU A 2 42.28 46.41 -16.86
N LEU A 3 41.78 46.39 -15.62
CA LEU A 3 41.73 45.19 -14.81
C LEU A 3 40.64 44.29 -15.41
N ASN A 4 41.08 43.34 -16.24
CA ASN A 4 40.21 42.30 -16.79
C ASN A 4 39.66 41.45 -15.64
N PHE A 5 38.44 41.76 -15.22
CA PHE A 5 37.65 40.92 -14.32
C PHE A 5 37.12 39.72 -15.11
N SER A 6 37.76 38.56 -14.99
CA SER A 6 37.25 37.31 -15.56
C SER A 6 35.98 36.85 -14.80
N PRO A 7 34.81 36.68 -15.44
CA PRO A 7 33.57 36.29 -14.76
C PRO A 7 33.45 34.77 -14.47
N GLY A 8 34.55 34.01 -14.48
CA GLY A 8 34.50 32.56 -14.70
C GLY A 8 34.30 31.64 -13.49
N ILE A 9 34.26 32.15 -12.25
CA ILE A 9 34.44 31.29 -11.05
C ILE A 9 33.21 31.17 -10.14
N LEU A 10 32.17 32.00 -10.28
CA LEU A 10 31.02 32.04 -9.34
C LEU A 10 29.82 31.15 -9.70
N VAL A 11 29.90 30.32 -10.75
CA VAL A 11 28.76 29.56 -11.28
C VAL A 11 28.49 28.18 -10.61
N PRO A 12 29.49 27.41 -10.11
CA PRO A 12 29.24 26.02 -9.73
C PRO A 12 28.41 25.87 -8.44
N GLU A 13 28.49 26.82 -7.51
CA GLU A 13 27.80 26.74 -6.22
C GLU A 13 26.29 27.04 -6.34
N ALA A 14 25.92 28.06 -7.13
CA ALA A 14 24.53 28.42 -7.36
C ALA A 14 23.78 27.34 -8.16
N ALA A 15 24.44 26.73 -9.15
CA ALA A 15 23.88 25.62 -9.92
C ALA A 15 23.72 24.35 -9.06
N LEU A 16 24.69 24.06 -8.19
CA LEU A 16 24.62 22.94 -7.24
C LEU A 16 23.49 23.14 -6.23
N LEU A 17 23.33 24.36 -5.70
CA LEU A 17 22.26 24.70 -4.77
C LEU A 17 20.88 24.60 -5.42
N ALA A 18 20.74 25.06 -6.67
CA ALA A 18 19.51 24.92 -7.44
C ALA A 18 19.13 23.45 -7.69
N ASN A 19 20.11 22.59 -7.99
CA ASN A 19 19.88 21.15 -8.14
C ASN A 19 19.47 20.48 -6.82
N LYS A 20 20.13 20.84 -5.71
CA LYS A 20 19.76 20.34 -4.38
C LYS A 20 18.33 20.77 -4.01
N LEU A 21 17.97 22.03 -4.25
CA LEU A 21 16.63 22.54 -4.00
C LEU A 21 15.57 21.84 -4.86
N SER A 22 15.87 21.60 -6.13
CA SER A 22 14.99 20.84 -7.05
C SER A 22 14.78 19.40 -6.56
N CYS A 23 15.86 18.73 -6.14
CA CYS A 23 15.82 17.39 -5.59
C CYS A 23 14.96 17.32 -4.31
N LEU A 24 15.18 18.26 -3.38
CA LEU A 24 14.40 18.37 -2.15
C LEU A 24 12.91 18.62 -2.42
N LYS A 25 12.59 19.52 -3.35
CA LYS A 25 11.19 19.78 -3.75
C LYS A 25 10.52 18.52 -4.32
N SER A 26 11.20 17.80 -5.20
CA SER A 26 10.68 16.55 -5.76
C SER A 26 10.50 15.46 -4.72
N LEU A 27 11.37 15.39 -3.70
CA LEU A 27 11.24 14.43 -2.61
C LEU A 27 10.03 14.75 -1.72
N VAL A 28 9.84 16.03 -1.38
CA VAL A 28 8.69 16.48 -0.58
C VAL A 28 7.37 16.20 -1.29
N GLU A 29 7.29 16.46 -2.59
CA GLU A 29 6.09 16.19 -3.40
C GLU A 29 5.73 14.70 -3.41
N LYS A 30 6.72 13.83 -3.68
CA LYS A 30 6.54 12.37 -3.62
C LYS A 30 6.08 11.91 -2.24
N THR A 31 6.68 12.46 -1.19
CA THR A 31 6.34 12.10 0.20
C THR A 31 4.93 12.52 0.55
N CYS A 32 4.50 13.73 0.18
CA CYS A 32 3.14 14.21 0.42
C CYS A 32 2.09 13.35 -0.28
N LEU A 33 2.38 12.88 -1.50
CA LEU A 33 1.50 11.95 -2.23
C LEU A 33 1.39 10.59 -1.52
N ILE A 34 2.50 10.06 -1.00
CA ILE A 34 2.47 8.78 -0.25
C ILE A 34 1.68 8.95 1.04
N LEU A 35 1.97 10.00 1.82
CA LEU A 35 1.28 10.26 3.07
C LEU A 35 -0.23 10.46 2.86
N GLY A 36 -0.64 11.23 1.85
CA GLY A 36 -2.06 11.40 1.51
C GLY A 36 -2.76 10.12 1.01
N ARG A 37 -2.00 9.08 0.63
CA ARG A 37 -2.54 7.76 0.28
C ARG A 37 -2.61 6.82 1.49
N LEU A 38 -1.81 7.02 2.53
CA LEU A 38 -1.82 6.17 3.72
C LEU A 38 -3.17 6.23 4.46
N ASP A 39 -3.82 7.39 4.51
CA ASP A 39 -5.17 7.51 5.09
C ASP A 39 -6.16 6.59 4.37
N LYS A 40 -6.09 6.52 3.03
CA LYS A 40 -6.93 5.63 2.21
C LYS A 40 -6.62 4.16 2.43
N VAL A 41 -5.38 3.81 2.72
CA VAL A 41 -4.99 2.42 3.07
C VAL A 41 -5.62 2.01 4.39
N SER A 42 -5.63 2.89 5.40
CA SER A 42 -6.26 2.61 6.69
C SER A 42 -7.77 2.39 6.56
N GLN A 43 -8.44 3.22 5.76
CA GLN A 43 -9.87 3.09 5.48
C GLN A 43 -10.19 1.80 4.72
N ALA A 44 -9.44 1.48 3.66
CA ALA A 44 -9.63 0.24 2.90
C ALA A 44 -9.38 -1.01 3.76
N ALA A 45 -8.42 -0.97 4.68
CA ALA A 45 -8.17 -2.06 5.61
C ALA A 45 -9.34 -2.25 6.59
N ALA A 46 -9.92 -1.16 7.11
CA ALA A 46 -11.09 -1.22 7.98
C ALA A 46 -12.33 -1.79 7.26
N GLU A 47 -12.57 -1.36 6.02
CA GLU A 47 -13.66 -1.89 5.18
C GLU A 47 -13.49 -3.38 4.91
N LEU A 48 -12.26 -3.82 4.57
CA LEU A 48 -11.95 -5.23 4.35
C LEU A 48 -12.16 -6.05 5.63
N GLN A 49 -11.70 -5.55 6.78
CA GLN A 49 -11.88 -6.22 8.07
C GLN A 49 -13.37 -6.38 8.38
N GLN A 50 -14.16 -5.32 8.20
CA GLN A 50 -15.59 -5.36 8.44
C GLN A 50 -16.29 -6.37 7.51
N TYR A 51 -15.91 -6.41 6.23
CA TYR A 51 -16.43 -7.40 5.29
C TYR A 51 -16.12 -8.83 5.74
N CYS A 52 -14.88 -9.10 6.15
CA CYS A 52 -14.48 -10.41 6.67
C CYS A 52 -15.30 -10.78 7.92
N MET A 53 -15.48 -9.87 8.87
CA MET A 53 -16.26 -10.13 10.09
C MET A 53 -17.73 -10.44 9.79
N GLN A 54 -18.35 -9.71 8.85
CA GLN A 54 -19.74 -9.94 8.45
C GLN A 54 -19.95 -11.27 7.73
N ASN A 55 -18.93 -11.80 7.06
CA ASN A 55 -19.03 -13.03 6.28
C ASN A 55 -18.38 -14.24 6.96
N ALA A 56 -17.65 -14.05 8.06
CA ALA A 56 -16.97 -15.11 8.79
C ALA A 56 -17.91 -16.26 9.21
N CYS A 57 -19.15 -15.94 9.63
CA CYS A 57 -20.13 -16.95 10.01
C CYS A 57 -20.70 -17.75 8.82
N LYS A 58 -20.52 -17.27 7.60
CA LYS A 58 -20.95 -17.95 6.36
C LYS A 58 -19.83 -18.77 5.73
N ASP A 59 -18.60 -18.60 6.21
CA ASP A 59 -17.44 -19.32 5.71
C ASP A 59 -17.38 -20.70 6.34
N ALA A 60 -17.72 -21.71 5.53
CA ALA A 60 -17.70 -23.12 5.90
C ALA A 60 -16.34 -23.61 6.44
N LEU A 61 -15.23 -22.94 6.08
CA LEU A 61 -13.90 -23.28 6.58
C LEU A 61 -13.63 -22.71 7.97
N LEU A 62 -14.25 -21.58 8.30
CA LEU A 62 -14.08 -20.94 9.60
C LEU A 62 -15.02 -21.51 10.66
N VAL A 63 -16.29 -21.75 10.31
CA VAL A 63 -17.29 -22.28 11.26
C VAL A 63 -17.48 -23.80 11.18
N GLY A 64 -16.93 -24.44 10.14
CA GLY A 64 -17.23 -25.82 9.84
C GLY A 64 -18.64 -25.99 9.25
N VAL A 65 -18.86 -27.12 8.59
CA VAL A 65 -20.18 -27.51 8.10
C VAL A 65 -20.62 -28.83 8.73
N PRO A 66 -21.92 -28.98 9.03
CA PRO A 66 -22.45 -30.26 9.51
C PRO A 66 -22.11 -31.39 8.55
N ALA A 67 -21.85 -32.59 9.10
CA ALA A 67 -21.43 -33.74 8.32
C ALA A 67 -22.38 -34.10 7.16
N GLY A 68 -23.69 -33.82 7.27
CA GLY A 68 -24.66 -34.07 6.21
C GLY A 68 -24.67 -33.03 5.07
N SER A 69 -24.15 -31.83 5.31
CA SER A 69 -24.08 -30.73 4.32
C SER A 69 -22.71 -30.59 3.67
N ASN A 70 -21.72 -31.39 4.10
CA ASN A 70 -20.39 -31.37 3.50
C ASN A 70 -20.40 -32.11 2.14
N PRO A 71 -20.22 -31.41 1.01
CA PRO A 71 -20.23 -32.04 -0.31
C PRO A 71 -19.02 -32.95 -0.57
N PHE A 72 -17.96 -32.85 0.24
CA PHE A 72 -16.78 -33.71 0.14
C PHE A 72 -16.89 -34.99 0.97
N ARG A 73 -17.99 -35.19 1.70
CA ARG A 73 -18.16 -36.39 2.51
C ARG A 73 -18.62 -37.56 1.63
N GLU A 74 -17.98 -38.71 1.79
CA GLU A 74 -18.40 -39.94 1.15
C GLU A 74 -19.86 -40.28 1.55
N PRO A 75 -20.71 -40.71 0.60
CA PRO A 75 -22.05 -41.16 0.91
C PRO A 75 -21.98 -42.27 1.94
N ARG A 76 -22.67 -42.11 3.08
CA ARG A 76 -22.80 -43.23 4.03
C ARG A 76 -23.70 -44.29 3.40
N SER A 77 -23.12 -45.40 2.94
CA SER A 77 -23.85 -46.64 2.73
C SER A 77 -24.34 -47.11 4.10
N CYS A 78 -25.59 -46.78 4.45
CA CYS A 78 -26.23 -47.42 5.59
C CYS A 78 -26.55 -48.86 5.17
N ALA A 79 -25.72 -49.81 5.59
CA ALA A 79 -26.13 -51.21 5.63
C ALA A 79 -27.02 -51.38 6.86
N LEU A 80 -28.34 -51.36 6.64
CA LEU A 80 -29.28 -51.87 7.63
C LEU A 80 -29.25 -53.40 7.52
N PHE A 81 -28.61 -54.05 8.49
CA PHE A 81 -28.75 -55.49 8.71
C PHE A 81 -29.96 -55.76 9.61
#